data_AF-A0A6J2P8B4-F1
#
_entry.id   AF-A0A6J2P8B4-F1
#
_cell.length_a   1.000
_cell.length_b   1.000
_cell.length_c   1.000
_cell.angle_alpha   90.00
_cell.angle_beta   90.00
_cell.angle_gamma   90.00
#
_symmetry.space_group_name_H-M   'P 1'
#
loop_
_entity.id
_entity.type
_entity.pdbx_description
1 polymer ?
#
loop_
_entity_poly.entity_id
_entity_poly.type
_entity_poly.pdbx_seq_one_letter_code
_entity_poly.pdbx_strand_id
1 'polypeptide(L)'
;MLTTLASSQHKNGRLLLRGWRLIYTLSRQTAIQESSTKASVLLAFKLAKASKPFSEGEFLKECMVETSELLCPESKGKFETISLSRRTVTRRVELLDEDIVSELNKKAESFKLYSLALDESNDIKDPAQLLIFIRGINDSLEITEELLSMESLKGKTRGEDLYEQVSAVIERMKLPWSKLVSVTTDGSPNLTGKNVGLLKRIQDKVKEENPDQDVIFLHCIIHQESLCKSVLQLNHVVDPVVKLVNFIRARGLNHHQFITFLEETDVDHQDLLYHSRVRWLSLGKVCQRVWELKEEIRSFLEQMGKSDEFPELSDTDWLCDFAFAVDILSHMNER
;
A
#
# COMPACT_ATOMS: atom_id res chain seq x y z
N MET A 1 4.64 -0.39 -2.31
CA MET A 1 4.59 0.87 -1.55
C MET A 1 3.11 1.17 -1.30
N LEU A 2 2.50 0.48 -0.33
CA LEU A 2 1.02 0.42 -0.22
C LEU A 2 0.47 0.58 1.21
N THR A 3 1.26 1.11 2.16
CA THR A 3 0.75 1.29 3.54
C THR A 3 1.15 2.58 4.24
N THR A 4 1.93 3.48 3.64
CA THR A 4 2.45 4.65 4.40
C THR A 4 2.10 6.04 3.86
N LEU A 5 1.28 6.16 2.80
CA LEU A 5 0.73 7.47 2.37
C LEU A 5 -0.72 7.73 2.82
N ALA A 6 -1.18 6.97 3.81
CA ALA A 6 -2.39 7.31 4.54
C ALA A 6 -1.98 7.86 5.91
N SER A 7 -1.99 9.18 6.07
CA SER A 7 -2.03 9.80 7.39
C SER A 7 -3.18 9.17 8.20
N SER A 8 -2.80 8.35 9.18
CA SER A 8 -3.61 7.20 9.61
C SER A 8 -4.64 7.51 10.69
N GLN A 9 -4.81 8.76 11.10
CA GLN A 9 -5.83 9.13 12.09
C GLN A 9 -7.07 9.82 11.47
N HIS A 10 -6.92 10.67 10.45
CA HIS A 10 -8.06 11.33 9.81
C HIS A 10 -8.73 10.53 8.68
N LYS A 11 -7.97 9.75 7.89
CA LYS A 11 -8.53 8.92 6.79
C LYS A 11 -9.32 7.72 7.31
N ASN A 12 -8.89 7.12 8.43
CA ASN A 12 -9.60 6.04 9.11
C ASN A 12 -11.00 6.48 9.61
N GLY A 13 -11.13 7.71 10.11
CA GLY A 13 -12.41 8.29 10.52
C GLY A 13 -13.36 8.54 9.33
N ARG A 14 -12.84 8.95 8.17
CA ARG A 14 -13.67 9.19 6.96
C ARG A 14 -14.19 7.89 6.33
N LEU A 15 -13.37 6.83 6.25
CA LEU A 15 -13.81 5.50 5.79
C LEU A 15 -14.84 4.87 6.76
N LEU A 16 -14.66 5.07 8.07
CA LEU A 16 -15.66 4.68 9.07
C LEU A 16 -16.97 5.47 8.85
N LEU A 17 -16.93 6.81 8.76
CA LEU A 17 -18.14 7.61 8.53
C LEU A 17 -18.86 7.28 7.21
N ARG A 18 -18.13 6.96 6.13
CA ARG A 18 -18.70 6.58 4.82
C ARG A 18 -19.31 5.18 4.84
N GLY A 19 -18.61 4.18 5.38
CA GLY A 19 -19.18 2.83 5.57
C GLY A 19 -20.42 2.83 6.47
N TRP A 20 -20.45 3.70 7.48
CA TRP A 20 -21.63 3.91 8.32
C TRP A 20 -22.77 4.62 7.57
N ARG A 21 -22.51 5.60 6.70
CA ARG A 21 -23.55 6.25 5.88
C ARG A 21 -24.30 5.26 4.97
N LEU A 22 -23.62 4.29 4.37
CA LEU A 22 -24.29 3.26 3.56
C LEU A 22 -25.14 2.31 4.42
N ILE A 23 -24.64 1.90 5.58
CA ILE A 23 -25.40 1.12 6.58
C ILE A 23 -26.68 1.85 6.99
N TYR A 24 -26.64 3.19 7.07
CA TYR A 24 -27.80 4.03 7.34
C TYR A 24 -28.72 4.24 6.13
N THR A 25 -28.21 4.25 4.89
CA THR A 25 -29.00 4.59 3.68
C THR A 25 -29.74 3.40 3.08
N LEU A 26 -29.29 2.17 3.32
CA LEU A 26 -29.96 0.92 2.89
C LEU A 26 -31.33 0.65 3.60
N SER A 27 -31.92 1.64 4.28
CA SER A 27 -32.99 1.50 5.28
C SER A 27 -34.41 1.86 4.81
N ARG A 28 -34.83 1.46 3.61
CA ARG A 28 -36.26 1.57 3.26
C ARG A 28 -36.82 0.24 2.73
N GLN A 29 -36.98 -0.74 3.62
CA GLN A 29 -38.11 -1.72 3.67
C GLN A 29 -37.92 -2.80 4.77
N THR A 30 -38.89 -2.89 5.71
CA THR A 30 -39.18 -3.91 6.76
C THR A 30 -38.07 -4.40 7.74
N ALA A 31 -38.33 -4.24 9.06
CA ALA A 31 -37.36 -4.08 10.15
C ALA A 31 -36.51 -5.30 10.63
N ILE A 32 -36.94 -6.56 10.48
CA ILE A 32 -36.20 -7.72 11.03
C ILE A 32 -35.13 -8.24 10.04
N GLN A 33 -35.50 -8.45 8.77
CA GLN A 33 -34.53 -8.78 7.70
C GLN A 33 -33.52 -7.65 7.46
N GLU A 34 -33.89 -6.42 7.79
CA GLU A 34 -33.02 -5.25 7.72
C GLU A 34 -31.86 -5.32 8.72
N SER A 35 -32.10 -5.79 9.94
CA SER A 35 -31.08 -5.82 11.01
C SER A 35 -30.01 -6.89 10.76
N SER A 36 -30.41 -8.09 10.32
CA SER A 36 -29.46 -9.16 9.97
C SER A 36 -28.66 -8.83 8.71
N THR A 37 -29.28 -8.15 7.73
CA THR A 37 -28.59 -7.64 6.55
C THR A 37 -27.58 -6.54 6.90
N LYS A 38 -27.94 -5.60 7.78
CA LYS A 38 -27.01 -4.57 8.28
C LYS A 38 -25.82 -5.19 8.99
N ALA A 39 -26.06 -6.17 9.86
CA ALA A 39 -24.98 -6.91 10.53
C ALA A 39 -24.08 -7.63 9.51
N SER A 40 -24.66 -8.30 8.51
CA SER A 40 -23.92 -8.97 7.43
C SER A 40 -23.01 -8.00 6.65
N VAL A 41 -23.53 -6.82 6.25
CA VAL A 41 -22.75 -5.78 5.56
C VAL A 41 -21.62 -5.25 6.45
N LEU A 42 -21.91 -4.94 7.72
CA LEU A 42 -20.91 -4.46 8.68
C LEU A 42 -19.77 -5.46 8.89
N LEU A 43 -20.09 -6.74 9.02
CA LEU A 43 -19.10 -7.80 9.22
C LEU A 43 -18.28 -8.03 7.94
N ALA A 44 -18.92 -8.00 6.77
CA ALA A 44 -18.20 -8.06 5.49
C ALA A 44 -17.22 -6.89 5.32
N PHE A 45 -17.63 -5.66 5.67
CA PHE A 45 -16.75 -4.50 5.70
C PHE A 45 -15.56 -4.70 6.66
N LYS A 46 -15.80 -5.24 7.86
CA LYS A 46 -14.73 -5.53 8.83
C LYS A 46 -13.73 -6.56 8.29
N LEU A 47 -14.21 -7.63 7.66
CA LEU A 47 -13.36 -8.65 7.03
C LEU A 47 -12.50 -8.03 5.91
N ALA A 48 -13.12 -7.26 5.01
CA ALA A 48 -12.40 -6.59 3.93
C ALA A 48 -11.36 -5.58 4.44
N LYS A 49 -11.73 -4.76 5.44
CA LYS A 49 -10.83 -3.78 6.06
C LYS A 49 -9.64 -4.44 6.76
N ALA A 50 -9.83 -5.63 7.33
CA ALA A 50 -8.77 -6.41 7.95
C ALA A 50 -7.99 -7.29 6.95
N SER A 51 -8.27 -7.16 5.65
CA SER A 51 -7.66 -7.96 4.57
C SER A 51 -7.79 -9.47 4.81
N LYS A 52 -8.93 -9.90 5.37
CA LYS A 52 -9.22 -11.31 5.63
C LYS A 52 -9.86 -11.99 4.42
N PRO A 53 -9.57 -13.28 4.16
CA PRO A 53 -10.27 -14.06 3.15
C PRO A 53 -11.79 -14.03 3.35
N PHE A 54 -12.55 -13.88 2.26
CA PHE A 54 -14.02 -13.84 2.35
C PHE A 54 -14.65 -15.12 2.89
N SER A 55 -13.96 -16.26 2.85
CA SER A 55 -14.40 -17.50 3.50
C SER A 55 -14.36 -17.44 5.03
N GLU A 56 -13.60 -16.52 5.64
CA GLU A 56 -13.60 -16.38 7.11
C GLU A 56 -14.97 -15.94 7.66
N GLY A 57 -15.88 -15.44 6.82
CA GLY A 57 -17.24 -15.10 7.23
C GLY A 57 -18.03 -16.28 7.81
N GLU A 58 -17.82 -17.49 7.31
CA GLU A 58 -18.52 -18.69 7.80
C GLU A 58 -18.06 -19.05 9.22
N PHE A 59 -16.73 -19.05 9.44
CA PHE A 59 -16.15 -19.26 10.77
C PHE A 59 -16.58 -18.18 11.76
N LEU A 60 -16.57 -16.91 11.35
CA LEU A 60 -17.03 -15.81 12.19
C LEU A 60 -18.50 -15.99 12.61
N LYS A 61 -19.35 -16.47 11.71
CA LYS A 61 -20.76 -16.78 12.01
C LYS A 61 -20.87 -17.90 13.04
N GLU A 62 -20.12 -18.97 12.87
CA GLU A 62 -20.08 -20.12 13.79
C GLU A 62 -19.75 -19.65 15.21
N CYS A 63 -18.65 -18.91 15.38
CA CYS A 63 -18.27 -18.36 16.68
C CYS A 63 -19.36 -17.49 17.31
N MET A 64 -20.03 -16.65 16.51
CA MET A 64 -21.10 -15.77 17.00
C MET A 64 -22.33 -16.56 17.46
N VAL A 65 -22.72 -17.62 16.74
CA VAL A 65 -23.86 -18.46 17.10
C VAL A 65 -23.57 -19.25 18.37
N GLU A 66 -22.42 -19.89 18.47
CA GLU A 66 -22.00 -20.64 19.67
C GLU A 66 -21.91 -19.73 20.90
N THR A 67 -21.31 -18.55 20.75
CA THR A 67 -21.21 -17.57 21.84
C THR A 67 -22.61 -17.10 22.29
N SER A 68 -23.52 -16.86 21.34
CA SER A 68 -24.89 -16.44 21.65
C SER A 68 -25.68 -17.49 22.40
N GLU A 69 -25.43 -18.78 22.15
CA GLU A 69 -26.07 -19.88 22.87
C GLU A 69 -25.69 -19.91 24.35
N LEU A 70 -24.47 -19.49 24.69
CA LEU A 70 -24.00 -19.46 26.08
C LEU A 70 -24.40 -18.18 26.81
N LEU A 71 -24.36 -17.03 26.13
CA LEU A 71 -24.53 -15.72 26.78
C LEU A 71 -25.94 -15.14 26.66
N CYS A 72 -26.64 -15.40 25.56
CA CYS A 72 -27.97 -14.87 25.27
C CYS A 72 -28.81 -15.83 24.40
N PRO A 73 -29.15 -17.03 24.91
CA PRO A 73 -29.82 -18.08 24.14
C PRO A 73 -31.12 -17.61 23.48
N GLU A 74 -31.86 -16.70 24.11
CA GLU A 74 -33.09 -16.12 23.60
C GLU A 74 -32.89 -15.30 22.31
N SER A 75 -31.66 -14.88 22.03
CA SER A 75 -31.28 -14.14 20.83
C SER A 75 -30.53 -14.99 19.79
N LYS A 76 -30.23 -16.27 20.07
CA LYS A 76 -29.47 -17.17 19.17
C LYS A 76 -30.00 -17.17 17.74
N GLY A 77 -31.32 -17.31 17.58
CA GLY A 77 -31.97 -17.32 16.27
C GLY A 77 -31.70 -16.06 15.43
N LYS A 78 -31.42 -14.90 16.06
CA LYS A 78 -31.05 -13.67 15.33
C LYS A 78 -29.66 -13.80 14.69
N PHE A 79 -28.70 -14.41 15.37
CA PHE A 79 -27.34 -14.63 14.86
C PHE A 79 -27.32 -15.65 13.72
N GLU A 80 -28.14 -16.70 13.83
CA GLU A 80 -28.29 -17.72 12.78
C GLU A 80 -28.81 -17.14 11.46
N THR A 81 -29.63 -16.09 11.52
CA THR A 81 -30.16 -15.42 10.31
C THR A 81 -29.12 -14.56 9.57
N ILE A 82 -27.98 -14.24 10.18
CA ILE A 82 -26.94 -13.44 9.54
C ILE A 82 -26.26 -14.28 8.45
N SER A 83 -26.27 -13.79 7.21
CA SER A 83 -25.65 -14.48 6.09
C SER A 83 -24.20 -14.02 5.91
N LEU A 84 -23.24 -14.94 6.04
CA LEU A 84 -21.80 -14.67 5.90
C LEU A 84 -21.06 -15.73 5.09
N SER A 85 -21.77 -16.46 4.22
CA SER A 85 -21.09 -17.34 3.26
C SER A 85 -20.12 -16.55 2.39
N ARG A 86 -19.08 -17.20 1.86
CA ARG A 86 -18.09 -16.54 0.99
C ARG A 86 -18.75 -15.67 -0.09
N ARG A 87 -19.76 -16.21 -0.78
CA ARG A 87 -20.52 -15.49 -1.83
C ARG A 87 -21.28 -14.28 -1.29
N THR A 88 -21.83 -14.38 -0.08
CA THR A 88 -22.53 -13.25 0.55
C THR A 88 -21.55 -12.15 0.89
N VAL A 89 -20.42 -12.49 1.52
CA VAL A 89 -19.37 -11.53 1.87
C VAL A 89 -18.86 -10.83 0.61
N THR A 90 -18.56 -11.56 -0.47
CA THR A 90 -18.19 -10.98 -1.77
C THR A 90 -19.20 -9.96 -2.24
N ARG A 91 -20.48 -10.35 -2.33
CA ARG A 91 -21.55 -9.44 -2.79
C ARG A 91 -21.72 -8.22 -1.89
N ARG A 92 -21.54 -8.35 -0.57
CA ARG A 92 -21.60 -7.19 0.34
C ARG A 92 -20.42 -6.25 0.13
N VAL A 93 -19.24 -6.77 -0.15
CA VAL A 93 -18.06 -5.96 -0.48
C VAL A 93 -18.24 -5.25 -1.82
N GLU A 94 -18.77 -5.93 -2.84
CA GLU A 94 -19.10 -5.32 -4.14
C GLU A 94 -20.11 -4.17 -3.98
N LEU A 95 -21.16 -4.35 -3.16
CA LEU A 95 -22.12 -3.28 -2.86
C LEU A 95 -21.47 -2.07 -2.16
N LEU A 96 -20.50 -2.32 -1.27
CA LEU A 96 -19.75 -1.26 -0.60
C LEU A 96 -18.84 -0.52 -1.60
N ASP A 97 -18.22 -1.26 -2.51
CA ASP A 97 -17.37 -0.71 -3.57
C ASP A 97 -18.20 0.19 -4.52
N GLU A 98 -19.34 -0.30 -4.99
CA GLU A 98 -20.28 0.48 -5.83
C GLU A 98 -20.67 1.81 -5.18
N ASP A 99 -20.93 1.83 -3.87
CA ASP A 99 -21.27 3.05 -3.14
C ASP A 99 -20.07 4.00 -3.02
N ILE A 100 -18.89 3.49 -2.68
CA ILE A 100 -17.65 4.28 -2.61
C ILE A 100 -17.35 4.93 -3.97
N VAL A 101 -17.45 4.15 -5.05
CA VAL A 101 -17.26 4.62 -6.43
C VAL A 101 -18.31 5.66 -6.81
N SER A 102 -19.57 5.46 -6.41
CA SER A 102 -20.66 6.42 -6.63
C SER A 102 -20.41 7.75 -5.90
N GLU A 103 -19.97 7.72 -4.64
CA GLU A 103 -19.59 8.91 -3.89
C GLU A 103 -18.40 9.63 -4.53
N LEU A 104 -17.38 8.89 -4.97
CA LEU A 104 -16.22 9.46 -5.65
C LEU A 104 -16.63 10.12 -6.98
N ASN A 105 -17.49 9.49 -7.77
CA ASN A 105 -18.01 10.06 -9.01
C ASN A 105 -18.75 11.38 -8.78
N LYS A 106 -19.63 11.45 -7.77
CA LYS A 106 -20.34 12.69 -7.41
C LYS A 106 -19.36 13.82 -7.04
N LYS A 107 -18.26 13.50 -6.36
CA LYS A 107 -17.22 14.48 -6.05
C LYS A 107 -16.44 14.88 -7.29
N ALA A 108 -16.10 13.92 -8.15
CA ALA A 108 -15.37 14.15 -9.38
C ALA A 108 -16.09 15.13 -10.32
N GLU A 109 -17.42 15.06 -10.39
CA GLU A 109 -18.24 16.02 -11.15
C GLU A 109 -18.05 17.48 -10.67
N SER A 110 -17.82 17.67 -9.37
CA SER A 110 -17.63 18.99 -8.76
C SER A 110 -16.20 19.53 -8.89
N PHE A 111 -15.24 18.73 -9.35
CA PHE A 111 -13.85 19.18 -9.45
C PHE A 111 -13.72 20.32 -10.46
N LYS A 112 -13.01 21.38 -10.09
CA LYS A 112 -12.55 22.43 -11.01
C LYS A 112 -11.29 22.02 -11.72
N LEU A 113 -10.37 21.42 -10.97
CA LEU A 113 -9.10 20.91 -11.46
C LEU A 113 -8.83 19.59 -10.77
N TYR A 114 -8.14 18.69 -11.47
CA TYR A 114 -7.66 17.46 -10.89
C TYR A 114 -6.29 17.09 -11.44
N SER A 115 -5.58 16.28 -10.67
CA SER A 115 -4.31 15.67 -11.04
C SER A 115 -4.37 14.17 -10.83
N LEU A 116 -3.56 13.45 -11.59
CA LEU A 116 -3.41 12.01 -11.48
C LEU A 116 -2.03 11.64 -10.95
N ALA A 117 -1.95 10.58 -10.14
CA ALA A 117 -0.70 9.90 -9.86
C ALA A 117 -0.84 8.44 -10.32
N LEU A 118 0.13 8.00 -11.12
CA LEU A 118 0.12 6.70 -11.80
C LEU A 118 1.31 5.89 -11.31
N ASP A 119 1.04 4.67 -10.85
CA ASP A 119 2.05 3.76 -10.33
C ASP A 119 1.84 2.35 -10.88
N GLU A 120 2.91 1.68 -11.28
CA GLU A 120 2.87 0.29 -11.74
C GLU A 120 3.20 -0.65 -10.58
N SER A 121 2.30 -1.58 -10.28
CA SER A 121 2.49 -2.61 -9.25
C SER A 121 2.52 -3.98 -9.90
N ASN A 122 3.46 -4.84 -9.47
CA ASN A 122 3.52 -6.23 -9.90
C ASN A 122 2.77 -7.11 -8.90
N ASP A 123 1.71 -7.79 -9.33
CA ASP A 123 1.05 -8.81 -8.51
C ASP A 123 1.92 -10.09 -8.44
N ILE A 124 1.80 -10.84 -7.35
CA ILE A 124 2.55 -12.07 -7.04
C ILE A 124 2.36 -13.16 -8.13
N LYS A 125 1.33 -13.02 -8.98
CA LYS A 125 0.94 -13.99 -10.02
C LYS A 125 1.02 -13.46 -11.47
N ASP A 126 1.93 -12.51 -11.74
CA ASP A 126 2.37 -12.01 -13.06
C ASP A 126 1.63 -10.87 -13.79
N PRO A 127 0.35 -10.49 -13.60
CA PRO A 127 -0.16 -9.31 -14.28
C PRO A 127 0.35 -8.05 -13.59
N ALA A 128 1.07 -7.20 -14.33
CA ALA A 128 1.30 -5.82 -13.93
C ALA A 128 -0.05 -5.10 -13.78
N GLN A 129 -0.16 -4.24 -12.78
CA GLN A 129 -1.35 -3.46 -12.48
C GLN A 129 -1.00 -1.98 -12.51
N LEU A 130 -1.85 -1.18 -13.15
CA LEU A 130 -1.78 0.26 -13.13
C LEU A 130 -2.68 0.80 -12.02
N LEU A 131 -2.08 1.40 -11.01
CA LEU A 131 -2.78 2.13 -9.96
C LEU A 131 -2.94 3.58 -10.39
N ILE A 132 -4.18 4.07 -10.38
CA ILE A 132 -4.53 5.44 -10.75
C ILE A 132 -5.11 6.12 -9.52
N PHE A 133 -4.39 7.10 -8.99
CA PHE A 133 -4.87 7.95 -7.91
C PHE A 133 -5.34 9.29 -8.46
N ILE A 134 -6.39 9.85 -7.86
CA ILE A 134 -6.89 11.17 -8.20
C ILE A 134 -6.72 12.11 -7.02
N ARG A 135 -6.33 13.35 -7.32
CA ARG A 135 -6.42 14.48 -6.41
C ARG A 135 -7.21 15.59 -7.10
N GLY A 136 -8.36 15.94 -6.56
CA GLY A 136 -9.25 16.97 -7.11
C GLY A 136 -9.56 18.07 -6.12
N ILE A 137 -9.84 19.26 -6.63
CA ILE A 137 -10.27 20.43 -5.85
C ILE A 137 -11.61 20.95 -6.37
N ASN A 138 -12.56 21.23 -5.49
CA ASN A 138 -13.89 21.75 -5.84
C ASN A 138 -13.98 23.28 -5.68
N ASP A 139 -15.16 23.85 -5.97
CA ASP A 139 -15.48 25.28 -5.80
C ASP A 139 -15.20 25.83 -4.39
N SER A 140 -15.35 24.98 -3.37
CA SER A 140 -15.12 25.32 -1.97
C SER A 140 -13.66 25.17 -1.54
N LEU A 141 -12.74 24.91 -2.48
CA LEU A 141 -11.33 24.59 -2.25
C LEU A 141 -11.11 23.33 -1.39
N GLU A 142 -12.10 22.44 -1.33
CA GLU A 142 -11.96 21.17 -0.64
C GLU A 142 -11.17 20.19 -1.51
N ILE A 143 -10.10 19.65 -0.93
CA ILE A 143 -9.24 18.67 -1.60
C ILE A 143 -9.78 17.25 -1.32
N THR A 144 -9.96 16.49 -2.40
CA THR A 144 -10.26 15.06 -2.35
C THR A 144 -9.11 14.28 -2.95
N GLU A 145 -8.57 13.32 -2.20
CA GLU A 145 -7.51 12.40 -2.62
C GLU A 145 -7.97 10.97 -2.39
N GLU A 146 -8.08 10.18 -3.45
CA GLU A 146 -8.58 8.80 -3.39
C GLU A 146 -7.91 7.94 -4.48
N LEU A 147 -7.98 6.61 -4.32
CA LEU A 147 -7.70 5.67 -5.41
C LEU A 147 -8.87 5.75 -6.41
N LEU A 148 -8.57 6.07 -7.67
CA LEU A 148 -9.57 6.20 -8.73
C LEU A 148 -9.88 4.85 -9.37
N SER A 149 -8.83 4.10 -9.71
CA SER A 149 -8.96 2.75 -10.28
C SER A 149 -7.68 1.94 -10.14
N MET A 150 -7.82 0.62 -10.28
CA MET A 150 -6.72 -0.34 -10.42
C MET A 150 -6.98 -1.17 -11.67
N GLU A 151 -6.19 -0.96 -12.72
CA GLU A 151 -6.37 -1.60 -14.02
C GLU A 151 -5.34 -2.71 -14.23
N SER A 152 -5.78 -3.87 -14.70
CA SER A 152 -4.87 -4.98 -15.02
C SER A 152 -4.25 -4.79 -16.40
N LEU A 153 -2.92 -4.81 -16.49
CA LEU A 153 -2.17 -4.70 -17.74
C LEU A 153 -1.94 -6.10 -18.33
N LYS A 154 -2.63 -6.41 -19.43
CA LYS A 154 -2.57 -7.73 -20.07
C LYS A 154 -1.37 -7.81 -21.04
N GLY A 155 -0.23 -8.28 -20.54
CA GLY A 155 0.89 -8.78 -21.35
C GLY A 155 1.82 -7.73 -21.99
N LYS A 156 1.44 -6.45 -22.08
CA LYS A 156 2.30 -5.35 -22.54
C LYS A 156 2.11 -4.11 -21.67
N THR A 157 3.20 -3.37 -21.47
CA THR A 157 3.25 -2.15 -20.63
C THR A 157 3.83 -0.98 -21.42
N ARG A 158 3.51 -0.86 -22.71
CA ARG A 158 3.95 0.27 -23.54
C ARG A 158 3.17 1.53 -23.15
N GLY A 159 3.72 2.70 -23.46
CA GLY A 159 3.05 3.98 -23.19
C GLY A 159 1.65 4.10 -23.82
N GLU A 160 1.39 3.40 -24.93
CA GLU A 160 0.07 3.29 -25.55
C GLU A 160 -0.91 2.46 -24.73
N ASP A 161 -0.51 1.25 -24.31
CA ASP A 161 -1.34 0.36 -23.51
C ASP A 161 -1.77 1.07 -22.21
N LEU A 162 -0.83 1.77 -21.58
CA LEU A 162 -1.07 2.57 -20.37
C LEU A 162 -2.01 3.75 -20.64
N TYR A 163 -1.84 4.42 -21.78
CA TYR A 163 -2.69 5.54 -22.16
C TYR A 163 -4.14 5.09 -22.37
N GLU A 164 -4.36 3.97 -23.04
CA GLU A 164 -5.69 3.41 -23.24
C GLU A 164 -6.39 3.11 -21.92
N GLN A 165 -5.68 2.53 -20.94
CA GLN A 165 -6.24 2.32 -19.60
C GLN A 165 -6.59 3.63 -18.89
N VAL A 166 -5.69 4.61 -18.90
CA VAL A 166 -5.94 5.93 -18.27
C VAL A 166 -7.11 6.64 -18.95
N SER A 167 -7.18 6.63 -20.28
CA SER A 167 -8.27 7.25 -21.05
C SER A 167 -9.60 6.61 -20.72
N ALA A 168 -9.66 5.27 -20.74
CA ALA A 168 -10.88 4.53 -20.41
C ALA A 168 -11.37 4.84 -18.98
N VAL A 169 -10.46 5.02 -18.02
CA VAL A 169 -10.81 5.39 -16.64
C VAL A 169 -11.33 6.82 -16.57
N ILE A 170 -10.68 7.79 -17.23
CA ILE A 170 -11.11 9.19 -17.27
C ILE A 170 -12.51 9.31 -17.89
N GLU A 171 -12.74 8.61 -19.00
CA GLU A 171 -14.04 8.57 -19.69
C GLU A 171 -15.12 7.90 -18.82
N ARG A 172 -14.81 6.75 -18.21
CA ARG A 172 -15.73 6.03 -17.32
C ARG A 172 -16.14 6.86 -16.11
N MET A 173 -15.21 7.64 -15.55
CA MET A 173 -15.42 8.53 -14.42
C MET A 173 -15.93 9.92 -14.84
N LYS A 174 -16.16 10.13 -16.16
CA LYS A 174 -16.65 11.38 -16.75
C LYS A 174 -15.83 12.62 -16.35
N LEU A 175 -14.52 12.43 -16.21
CA LEU A 175 -13.58 13.48 -15.86
C LEU A 175 -13.23 14.28 -17.14
N PRO A 176 -13.47 15.60 -17.19
CA PRO A 176 -13.12 16.39 -18.37
C PRO A 176 -11.61 16.55 -18.51
N TRP A 177 -11.03 16.22 -19.66
CA TRP A 177 -9.60 16.38 -19.92
C TRP A 177 -9.11 17.83 -19.75
N SER A 178 -9.97 18.81 -20.07
CA SER A 178 -9.71 20.24 -19.86
C SER A 178 -9.48 20.63 -18.39
N LYS A 179 -9.82 19.77 -17.42
CA LYS A 179 -9.57 20.01 -16.00
C LYS A 179 -8.34 19.29 -15.46
N LEU A 180 -7.66 18.47 -16.28
CA LEU A 180 -6.43 17.79 -15.90
C LEU A 180 -5.26 18.78 -15.88
N VAL A 181 -4.67 19.02 -14.71
CA VAL A 181 -3.57 19.98 -14.55
C VAL A 181 -2.20 19.33 -14.40
N SER A 182 -2.14 18.12 -13.86
CA SER A 182 -0.86 17.43 -13.69
C SER A 182 -1.00 15.92 -13.64
N VAL A 183 0.08 15.25 -14.05
CA VAL A 183 0.23 13.80 -13.94
C VAL A 183 1.58 13.48 -13.30
N THR A 184 1.57 12.65 -12.27
CA THR A 184 2.77 12.17 -11.57
C THR A 184 3.03 10.71 -11.90
N THR A 185 4.26 10.35 -12.23
CA THR A 185 4.67 8.97 -12.53
C THR A 185 6.00 8.58 -11.88
N ASP A 186 6.35 7.30 -11.85
CA ASP A 186 7.64 6.79 -11.36
C ASP A 186 8.85 7.10 -12.27
N GLY A 187 8.64 7.86 -13.35
CA GLY A 187 9.70 8.23 -14.30
C GLY A 187 10.16 7.12 -15.25
N SER A 188 9.51 5.95 -15.25
CA SER A 188 9.84 4.83 -16.14
C SER A 188 9.85 5.25 -17.62
N PRO A 189 10.79 4.74 -18.46
CA PRO A 189 10.89 5.11 -19.87
C PRO A 189 9.61 4.92 -20.68
N ASN A 190 8.80 3.91 -20.34
CA ASN A 190 7.51 3.64 -21.00
C ASN A 190 6.49 4.77 -20.74
N LEU A 191 6.65 5.50 -19.64
CA LEU A 191 5.79 6.62 -19.23
C LEU A 191 6.26 7.94 -19.83
N THR A 192 7.58 8.18 -19.82
CA THR A 192 8.20 9.48 -20.12
C THR A 192 8.72 9.63 -21.56
N GLY A 193 8.56 8.60 -22.41
CA GLY A 193 9.04 8.63 -23.79
C GLY A 193 8.57 9.86 -24.59
N LYS A 194 9.52 10.68 -25.07
CA LYS A 194 9.27 12.00 -25.66
C LYS A 194 8.30 12.02 -26.85
N ASN A 195 8.25 10.94 -27.62
CA ASN A 195 7.46 10.86 -28.86
C ASN A 195 6.24 9.91 -28.77
N VAL A 196 6.27 8.92 -27.86
CA VAL A 196 5.28 7.84 -27.82
C VAL A 196 4.91 7.38 -26.40
N GLY A 197 5.47 8.02 -25.37
CA GLY A 197 5.20 7.70 -23.98
C GLY A 197 3.81 8.13 -23.53
N LEU A 198 3.33 7.55 -22.44
CA LEU A 198 2.04 7.86 -21.82
C LEU A 198 1.81 9.38 -21.67
N LEU A 199 2.79 10.08 -21.10
CA LEU A 199 2.66 11.51 -20.80
C LEU A 199 2.51 12.35 -22.06
N LYS A 200 3.22 11.99 -23.14
CA LYS A 200 3.07 12.66 -24.44
C LYS A 200 1.66 12.48 -24.99
N ARG A 201 1.12 11.27 -24.94
CA ARG A 201 -0.24 10.96 -25.41
C ARG A 201 -1.31 11.69 -24.59
N ILE A 202 -1.14 11.80 -23.27
CA ILE A 202 -2.01 12.61 -22.40
C ILE A 202 -1.93 14.09 -22.82
N GLN A 203 -0.73 14.63 -23.03
CA GLN A 203 -0.57 16.02 -23.45
C GLN A 203 -1.24 16.30 -24.80
N ASP A 204 -1.10 15.39 -25.76
CA ASP A 204 -1.71 15.51 -27.08
C ASP A 204 -3.23 15.50 -26.98
N LYS A 205 -3.81 14.57 -26.21
CA LYS A 205 -5.26 14.51 -25.97
C LYS A 205 -5.81 15.77 -25.30
N VAL A 206 -5.10 16.32 -24.30
CA VAL A 206 -5.49 17.58 -23.66
C VAL A 206 -5.43 18.74 -24.67
N LYS A 207 -4.42 18.79 -25.54
CA LYS A 207 -4.28 19.83 -26.57
C LYS A 207 -5.30 19.72 -27.71
N GLU A 208 -5.77 18.51 -28.01
CA GLU A 208 -6.89 18.31 -28.94
C GLU A 208 -8.17 18.99 -28.44
N GLU A 209 -8.42 18.99 -27.13
CA GLU A 209 -9.60 19.62 -26.53
C GLU A 209 -9.39 21.09 -26.18
N ASN A 210 -8.16 21.47 -25.78
CA ASN A 210 -7.79 22.82 -25.43
C ASN A 210 -6.32 23.11 -25.84
N PRO A 211 -6.09 23.71 -27.02
CA PRO A 211 -4.74 23.90 -27.57
C PRO A 211 -3.77 24.67 -26.68
N ASP A 212 -4.30 25.57 -25.84
CA ASP A 212 -3.51 26.44 -24.96
C ASP A 212 -3.21 25.81 -23.60
N GLN A 213 -3.70 24.58 -23.34
CA GLN A 213 -3.51 23.90 -22.06
C GLN A 213 -2.28 23.00 -22.06
N ASP A 214 -1.37 23.28 -21.13
CA ASP A 214 -0.24 22.41 -20.81
C ASP A 214 -0.50 21.63 -19.52
N VAL A 215 -0.11 20.35 -19.52
CA VAL A 215 -0.19 19.47 -18.36
C VAL A 215 1.18 19.42 -17.69
N ILE A 216 1.21 19.62 -16.38
CA ILE A 216 2.45 19.54 -15.61
C ILE A 216 2.78 18.06 -15.36
N PHE A 217 3.93 17.61 -15.84
CA PHE A 217 4.42 16.27 -15.59
C PHE A 217 5.42 16.25 -14.45
N LEU A 218 5.11 15.47 -13.41
CA LEU A 218 5.94 15.33 -12.22
C LEU A 218 6.50 13.92 -12.15
N HIS A 219 7.76 13.81 -11.75
CA HIS A 219 8.34 12.54 -11.32
C HIS A 219 8.02 12.39 -9.83
N CYS A 220 7.44 11.24 -9.45
CA CYS A 220 7.11 10.88 -8.08
C CYS A 220 8.32 11.13 -7.16
N ILE A 221 8.12 12.00 -6.16
CA ILE A 221 9.16 12.43 -5.23
C ILE A 221 9.77 11.25 -4.47
N ILE A 222 8.98 10.21 -4.17
CA ILE A 222 9.44 9.03 -3.44
C ILE A 222 10.34 8.15 -4.33
N HIS A 223 10.04 8.08 -5.62
CA HIS A 223 10.93 7.41 -6.58
C HIS A 223 12.21 8.21 -6.78
N GLN A 224 12.13 9.55 -6.86
CA GLN A 224 13.31 10.42 -6.91
C GLN A 224 14.19 10.28 -5.66
N GLU A 225 13.60 10.28 -4.46
CA GLU A 225 14.30 10.05 -3.21
C GLU A 225 14.98 8.68 -3.18
N SER A 226 14.28 7.63 -3.66
CA SER A 226 14.89 6.31 -3.83
C SER A 226 16.06 6.32 -4.82
N LEU A 227 16.00 7.13 -5.88
CA LEU A 227 17.09 7.29 -6.85
C LEU A 227 18.27 8.05 -6.26
N CYS A 228 18.05 8.98 -5.32
CA CYS A 228 19.10 9.70 -4.61
C CYS A 228 20.06 8.77 -3.85
N LYS A 229 19.66 7.53 -3.50
CA LYS A 229 20.60 6.50 -2.98
C LYS A 229 21.84 6.38 -3.86
N SER A 230 21.65 6.36 -5.19
CA SER A 230 22.77 6.21 -6.13
C SER A 230 23.77 7.37 -6.06
N VAL A 231 23.34 8.53 -5.56
CA VAL A 231 24.15 9.74 -5.41
C VAL A 231 24.92 9.75 -4.09
N LEU A 232 24.36 9.17 -3.02
CA LEU A 232 25.02 9.14 -1.70
C LEU A 232 26.27 8.23 -1.64
N GLN A 233 26.47 7.36 -2.64
CA GLN A 233 27.63 6.46 -2.75
C GLN A 233 27.89 5.56 -1.52
N LEU A 234 26.87 5.29 -0.71
CA LEU A 234 26.96 4.47 0.52
C LEU A 234 27.04 2.95 0.26
N ASN A 235 27.47 2.52 -0.93
CA ASN A 235 27.50 1.10 -1.29
C ASN A 235 28.47 0.32 -0.41
N HIS A 236 29.56 0.95 0.03
CA HIS A 236 30.54 0.33 0.94
C HIS A 236 29.95 0.00 2.33
N VAL A 237 28.86 0.66 2.73
CA VAL A 237 28.11 0.33 3.96
C VAL A 237 26.93 -0.59 3.65
N VAL A 238 26.16 -0.26 2.62
CA VAL A 238 24.91 -0.97 2.31
C VAL A 238 25.17 -2.42 1.88
N ASP A 239 26.19 -2.67 1.08
CA ASP A 239 26.46 -4.01 0.55
C ASP A 239 26.88 -5.00 1.65
N PRO A 240 27.80 -4.65 2.59
CA PRO A 240 28.10 -5.50 3.74
C PRO A 240 26.89 -5.75 4.64
N VAL A 241 26.07 -4.73 4.94
CA VAL A 241 24.85 -4.90 5.75
C VAL A 241 23.85 -5.83 5.08
N VAL A 242 23.62 -5.69 3.77
CA VAL A 242 22.73 -6.58 3.01
C VAL A 242 23.29 -8.00 2.97
N LYS A 243 24.61 -8.17 2.79
CA LYS A 243 25.28 -9.47 2.83
C LYS A 243 25.09 -10.15 4.20
N LEU A 244 25.29 -9.41 5.28
CA LEU A 244 25.12 -9.87 6.67
C LEU A 244 23.69 -10.32 6.94
N VAL A 245 22.71 -9.48 6.61
CA VAL A 245 21.28 -9.80 6.79
C VAL A 245 20.89 -11.03 5.98
N ASN A 246 21.35 -11.14 4.73
CA ASN A 246 21.09 -12.33 3.91
C ASN A 246 21.77 -13.57 4.48
N PHE A 247 22.98 -13.46 5.04
CA PHE A 247 23.66 -14.61 5.66
C PHE A 247 22.87 -15.17 6.85
N ILE A 248 22.35 -14.30 7.72
CA ILE A 248 21.56 -14.70 8.88
C ILE A 248 20.17 -15.18 8.45
N ARG A 249 19.47 -14.42 7.61
CA ARG A 249 18.05 -14.66 7.30
C ARG A 249 17.76 -15.61 6.14
N ALA A 250 18.65 -15.73 5.16
CA ALA A 250 18.35 -16.55 3.97
C ALA A 250 18.44 -18.06 4.25
N ARG A 251 19.14 -18.46 5.32
CA ARG A 251 19.25 -19.86 5.76
C ARG A 251 18.45 -20.06 7.04
N GLY A 252 17.41 -20.89 6.99
CA GLY A 252 16.52 -21.14 8.15
C GLY A 252 17.27 -21.57 9.41
N LEU A 253 18.33 -22.38 9.27
CA LEU A 253 19.17 -22.79 10.40
C LEU A 253 19.85 -21.59 11.08
N ASN A 254 20.50 -20.72 10.30
CA ASN A 254 21.18 -19.54 10.82
C ASN A 254 20.18 -18.58 11.49
N HIS A 255 19.00 -18.40 10.88
CA HIS A 255 17.95 -17.54 11.41
C HIS A 255 17.41 -18.05 12.74
N HIS A 256 17.10 -19.34 12.85
CA HIS A 256 16.62 -19.96 14.08
C HIS A 256 17.68 -19.89 15.19
N GLN A 257 18.94 -20.19 14.87
CA GLN A 257 20.04 -20.08 15.83
C GLN A 257 20.24 -18.64 16.32
N PHE A 258 20.08 -17.66 15.44
CA PHE A 258 20.17 -16.25 15.81
C PHE A 258 19.01 -15.81 16.70
N ILE A 259 17.77 -16.24 16.42
CA ILE A 259 16.62 -15.94 17.29
C ILE A 259 16.83 -16.54 18.69
N THR A 260 17.22 -17.82 18.78
CA THR A 260 17.49 -18.47 20.07
C THR A 260 18.61 -17.75 20.82
N PHE A 261 19.65 -17.30 20.12
CA PHE A 261 20.72 -16.49 20.71
C PHE A 261 20.19 -15.16 21.27
N LEU A 262 19.29 -14.47 20.55
CA LEU A 262 18.71 -13.21 21.02
C LEU A 262 17.76 -13.41 22.22
N GLU A 263 17.06 -14.53 22.32
CA GLU A 263 16.20 -14.86 23.48
C GLU A 263 17.00 -15.00 24.79
N GLU A 264 18.29 -15.33 24.69
CA GLU A 264 19.21 -15.41 25.83
C GLU A 264 19.80 -14.04 26.23
N THR A 265 19.54 -13.00 25.43
CA THR A 265 20.01 -11.63 25.66
C THR A 265 18.85 -10.69 26.02
N ASP A 266 19.08 -9.70 26.88
CA ASP A 266 18.04 -8.74 27.35
C ASP A 266 17.83 -7.58 26.34
N VAL A 267 17.68 -7.91 25.06
CA VAL A 267 17.56 -6.93 23.96
C VAL A 267 16.11 -6.69 23.54
N ASP A 268 15.80 -5.44 23.20
CA ASP A 268 14.45 -5.01 22.79
C ASP A 268 13.99 -5.59 21.44
N HIS A 269 14.90 -6.18 20.66
CA HIS A 269 14.62 -6.68 19.32
C HIS A 269 14.93 -8.17 19.20
N GLN A 270 13.89 -8.97 18.96
CA GLN A 270 13.98 -10.43 18.90
C GLN A 270 14.29 -11.00 17.50
N ASP A 271 14.47 -10.14 16.48
CA ASP A 271 14.78 -10.59 15.12
C ASP A 271 15.39 -9.47 14.26
N LEU A 272 16.07 -9.85 13.18
CA LEU A 272 16.49 -8.96 12.08
C LEU A 272 15.36 -8.79 11.06
N LEU A 273 15.34 -7.66 10.34
CA LEU A 273 14.39 -7.44 9.23
C LEU A 273 14.97 -7.96 7.91
N TYR A 274 14.13 -8.56 7.05
CA TYR A 274 14.55 -9.04 5.73
C TYR A 274 14.55 -7.86 4.77
N HIS A 275 15.68 -7.64 4.09
CA HIS A 275 15.74 -6.64 3.05
C HIS A 275 15.06 -7.14 1.78
N SER A 276 14.02 -6.43 1.33
CA SER A 276 13.44 -6.64 -0.01
C SER A 276 13.89 -5.51 -0.93
N ARG A 277 14.47 -5.84 -2.09
CA ARG A 277 14.93 -4.86 -3.10
C ARG A 277 13.82 -3.90 -3.59
N VAL A 278 12.55 -4.23 -3.35
CA VAL A 278 11.36 -3.56 -3.88
C VAL A 278 10.93 -2.35 -3.02
N ARG A 279 11.50 -2.16 -1.83
CA ARG A 279 11.06 -1.08 -0.92
C ARG A 279 12.26 -0.45 -0.24
N TRP A 280 12.72 0.69 -0.76
CA TRP A 280 13.83 1.43 -0.17
C TRP A 280 13.56 1.80 1.32
N LEU A 281 12.30 2.06 1.67
CA LEU A 281 11.84 2.28 3.06
C LEU A 281 12.12 1.08 4.01
N SER A 282 12.43 -0.10 3.47
CA SER A 282 12.88 -1.24 4.28
C SER A 282 14.37 -1.20 4.60
N LEU A 283 15.20 -0.55 3.78
CA LEU A 283 16.65 -0.52 3.97
C LEU A 283 17.03 0.27 5.21
N GLY A 284 16.46 1.47 5.43
CA GLY A 284 16.78 2.23 6.65
C GLY A 284 16.36 1.49 7.92
N LYS A 285 15.19 0.83 7.93
CA LYS A 285 14.77 -0.02 9.06
C LYS A 285 15.69 -1.22 9.27
N VAL A 286 16.17 -1.84 8.20
CA VAL A 286 17.14 -2.94 8.27
C VAL A 286 18.48 -2.43 8.83
N CYS A 287 19.00 -1.32 8.32
CA CYS A 287 20.23 -0.70 8.81
C CYS A 287 20.12 -0.32 10.29
N GLN A 288 19.02 0.33 10.68
CA GLN A 288 18.73 0.65 12.07
C GLN A 288 18.73 -0.58 12.96
N ARG A 289 18.02 -1.65 12.55
CA ARG A 289 17.98 -2.90 13.33
C ARG A 289 19.35 -3.55 13.46
N VAL A 290 20.14 -3.56 12.39
CA VAL A 290 21.51 -4.11 12.41
C VAL A 290 22.41 -3.27 13.31
N TRP A 291 22.23 -1.94 13.32
CA TRP A 291 22.98 -1.04 14.20
C TRP A 291 22.67 -1.24 15.68
N GLU A 292 21.39 -1.43 16.00
CA GLU A 292 20.91 -1.71 17.36
C GLU A 292 21.44 -3.06 17.86
N LEU A 293 21.49 -4.08 16.98
CA LEU A 293 21.93 -5.45 17.31
C LEU A 293 23.41 -5.74 17.00
N LYS A 294 24.24 -4.72 16.71
CA LYS A 294 25.59 -4.94 16.15
C LYS A 294 26.52 -5.74 17.07
N GLU A 295 26.39 -5.60 18.38
CA GLU A 295 27.22 -6.32 19.35
C GLU A 295 26.79 -7.78 19.47
N GLU A 296 25.48 -8.02 19.49
CA GLU A 296 24.87 -9.36 19.47
C GLU A 296 25.23 -10.10 18.18
N ILE A 297 25.16 -9.40 17.04
CA ILE A 297 25.57 -9.94 15.75
C ILE A 297 27.06 -10.29 15.75
N ARG A 298 27.93 -9.42 16.31
CA ARG A 298 29.37 -9.70 16.40
C ARG A 298 29.61 -10.97 17.23
N SER A 299 29.01 -11.05 18.41
CA SER A 299 29.12 -12.23 19.29
C SER A 299 28.59 -13.50 18.61
N PHE A 300 27.45 -13.42 17.92
CA PHE A 300 26.89 -14.55 17.18
C PHE A 300 27.83 -15.04 16.08
N LEU A 301 28.41 -14.13 15.29
CA LEU A 301 29.37 -14.48 14.24
C LEU A 301 30.66 -15.09 14.81
N GLU A 302 31.13 -14.61 15.97
CA GLU A 302 32.27 -15.19 16.68
C GLU A 302 32.00 -16.63 17.11
N GLN A 303 30.82 -16.90 17.71
CA GLN A 303 30.42 -18.26 18.09
C GLN A 303 30.32 -19.21 16.89
N MET A 304 29.94 -18.69 15.72
CA MET A 304 29.90 -19.46 14.47
C MET A 304 31.28 -19.65 13.82
N GLY A 305 32.33 -18.94 14.27
CA GLY A 305 33.62 -18.88 13.60
C GLY A 305 33.55 -18.20 12.23
N LYS A 306 32.72 -17.16 12.11
CA LYS A 306 32.37 -16.46 10.87
C LYS A 306 32.71 -14.97 10.88
N SER A 307 33.38 -14.47 11.92
CA SER A 307 33.75 -13.06 12.05
C SER A 307 34.60 -12.55 10.89
N ASP A 308 35.51 -13.38 10.36
CA ASP A 308 36.37 -13.03 9.22
C ASP A 308 35.59 -12.81 7.90
N GLU A 309 34.34 -13.28 7.80
CA GLU A 309 33.49 -13.06 6.63
C GLU A 309 32.84 -11.65 6.62
N PHE A 310 32.89 -10.94 7.76
CA PHE A 310 32.32 -9.61 8.00
C PHE A 310 33.30 -8.71 8.77
N PRO A 311 34.51 -8.46 8.23
CA PRO A 311 35.55 -7.68 8.90
C PRO A 311 35.10 -6.24 9.21
N GLU A 312 34.14 -5.71 8.45
CA GLU A 312 33.58 -4.36 8.59
C GLU A 312 32.99 -4.13 9.99
N LEU A 313 32.46 -5.17 10.65
CA LEU A 313 31.91 -5.06 12.00
C LEU A 313 32.98 -4.81 13.07
N SER A 314 34.26 -4.99 12.76
CA SER A 314 35.38 -4.68 13.66
C SER A 314 36.14 -3.40 13.27
N ASP A 315 35.80 -2.80 12.12
CA ASP A 315 36.42 -1.58 11.63
C ASP A 315 35.70 -0.36 12.18
N THR A 316 36.42 0.45 12.97
CA THR A 316 35.85 1.64 13.62
C THR A 316 35.48 2.73 12.62
N ASP A 317 36.26 2.90 11.55
CA ASP A 317 35.97 3.92 10.53
C ASP A 317 34.72 3.52 9.74
N TRP A 318 34.60 2.23 9.41
CA TRP A 318 33.39 1.71 8.77
C TRP A 318 32.16 1.84 9.68
N LEU A 319 32.30 1.61 11.00
CA LEU A 319 31.19 1.79 11.94
C LEU A 319 30.73 3.25 12.04
N CYS A 320 31.64 4.22 11.90
CA CYS A 320 31.25 5.63 11.82
C CYS A 320 30.43 5.93 10.55
N ASP A 321 30.88 5.42 9.40
CA ASP A 321 30.12 5.54 8.15
C ASP A 321 28.77 4.81 8.22
N PHE A 322 28.71 3.68 8.92
CA PHE A 322 27.48 2.94 9.14
C PHE A 322 26.50 3.70 10.04
N ALA A 323 26.98 4.31 11.13
CA ALA A 323 26.16 5.19 11.97
C ALA A 323 25.56 6.34 11.16
N PHE A 324 26.39 7.02 10.36
CA PHE A 324 25.95 8.10 9.49
C PHE A 324 24.91 7.63 8.47
N ALA A 325 25.11 6.46 7.85
CA ALA A 325 24.15 5.88 6.93
C ALA A 325 22.82 5.55 7.63
N VAL A 326 22.84 5.04 8.86
CA VAL A 326 21.64 4.76 9.66
C VAL A 326 20.85 6.05 9.92
N ASP A 327 21.53 7.13 10.32
CA ASP A 327 20.87 8.42 10.59
C ASP A 327 20.18 8.98 9.34
N ILE A 328 20.89 9.02 8.21
CA ILE A 328 20.34 9.52 6.94
C ILE A 328 19.18 8.64 6.45
N LEU A 329 19.35 7.30 6.47
CA LEU A 329 18.31 6.38 6.01
C LEU A 329 17.08 6.37 6.92
N SER A 330 17.26 6.57 8.23
CA SER A 330 16.16 6.69 9.19
C SER A 330 15.41 8.00 9.00
N HIS A 331 16.11 9.12 8.83
CA HIS A 331 15.48 10.41 8.56
C HIS A 331 14.64 10.41 7.28
N MET A 332 15.11 9.74 6.23
CA MET A 332 14.34 9.59 5.00
C MET A 332 13.10 8.67 5.18
N ASN A 333 13.10 7.74 6.16
CA ASN A 333 11.95 6.85 6.43
C ASN A 333 10.79 7.51 7.18
N GLU A 334 11.06 8.61 7.88
CA GLU A 334 10.09 9.32 8.73
C GLU A 334 9.28 10.39 7.96
N ARG A 335 9.55 10.58 6.66
CA ARG A 335 8.82 11.46 5.76
C ARG A 335 7.69 10.74 5.04
#